data_AF-A0AAW6IT05-F1
#
_entry.id   AF-A0AAW6IT05-F1
#
_cell.length_a   1.000
_cell.length_b   1.000
_cell.length_c   1.000
_cell.angle_alpha   90.00
_cell.angle_beta   90.00
_cell.angle_gamma   90.00
#
_symmetry.space_group_name_H-M   'P 1'
#
loop_
_entity.id
_entity.type
_entity.pdbx_description
1 polymer ?
#
loop_
_entity_poly.entity_id
_entity_poly.type
_entity_poly.pdbx_seq_one_letter_code
_entity_poly.pdbx_strand_id
1 'polypeptide(L)'
;MTTKDFAIYILFPIITAIIAGIVVEAIKRNPLIVKFKPWNIKKIKSKQEDSPKFIEYTKDVIDGFVFKWNWVSTPNGWQIINFRICCPIDETPLVVEEMFYIRCPRCKKEYFNTPDINSARIIVQDNIVKRYGAIFV
;
A
#
# COMPACT_ATOMS: atom_id res chain seq x y z
N MET A 1 28.67 9.71 -62.79
CA MET A 1 27.68 8.99 -61.95
C MET A 1 27.80 7.52 -62.28
N THR A 2 28.35 6.72 -61.38
CA THR A 2 28.70 5.33 -61.67
C THR A 2 27.50 4.41 -61.43
N THR A 3 27.47 3.23 -62.05
CA THR A 3 26.40 2.23 -61.88
C THR A 3 26.20 1.81 -60.42
N LYS A 4 27.23 1.94 -59.57
CA LYS A 4 27.17 1.69 -58.13
C LYS A 4 26.40 2.78 -57.38
N ASP A 5 26.50 4.04 -57.80
CA ASP A 5 25.78 5.16 -57.19
C ASP A 5 24.27 5.09 -57.46
N PHE A 6 23.89 4.64 -58.66
CA PHE A 6 22.47 4.45 -59.03
C PHE A 6 21.79 3.34 -58.21
N ALA A 7 22.51 2.25 -57.94
CA ALA A 7 21.99 1.14 -57.15
C ALA A 7 21.78 1.50 -55.67
N ILE A 8 22.72 2.25 -55.09
CA ILE A 8 22.68 2.60 -53.66
C ILE A 8 21.67 3.71 -53.40
N TYR A 9 21.65 4.78 -54.21
CA TYR A 9 20.84 5.95 -53.90
C TYR A 9 19.41 5.90 -54.47
N ILE A 10 19.14 5.07 -55.47
CA ILE A 10 17.80 5.00 -56.11
C ILE A 10 17.13 3.65 -55.84
N LEU A 11 17.81 2.52 -56.07
CA LEU A 11 17.16 1.21 -55.92
C LEU A 11 16.95 0.82 -54.45
N PHE A 12 17.89 1.10 -53.55
CA PHE A 12 17.77 0.77 -52.13
C PHE A 12 16.59 1.44 -51.40
N PRO A 13 16.33 2.75 -51.55
CA PRO A 13 15.16 3.38 -50.91
C PRO A 13 13.83 2.89 -51.49
N ILE A 14 13.78 2.57 -52.80
CA ILE A 14 12.56 2.03 -53.42
C ILE A 14 12.24 0.64 -52.88
N ILE A 15 13.25 -0.24 -52.78
CA ILE A 15 13.08 -1.60 -52.25
C ILE A 15 12.65 -1.57 -50.79
N THR A 16 13.26 -0.71 -49.96
CA THR A 16 12.90 -0.59 -48.54
C THR A 16 11.48 -0.06 -48.34
N ALA A 17 11.02 0.89 -49.18
CA ALA A 17 9.64 1.39 -49.14
C ALA A 17 8.61 0.30 -49.51
N ILE A 18 8.91 -0.54 -50.52
CA ILE A 18 8.04 -1.66 -50.92
C ILE A 18 7.92 -2.69 -49.78
N ILE A 19 9.04 -3.06 -49.15
CA ILE A 19 9.04 -4.01 -48.02
C ILE A 19 8.24 -3.44 -46.84
N ALA A 20 8.42 -2.16 -46.50
CA ALA A 20 7.68 -1.51 -45.43
C ALA A 20 6.16 -1.50 -45.70
N GLY A 21 5.75 -1.24 -46.94
CA GLY A 21 4.34 -1.29 -47.36
C GLY A 21 3.72 -2.68 -47.14
N ILE A 22 4.40 -3.75 -47.57
CA ILE A 22 3.93 -5.13 -47.40
C ILE A 22 3.76 -5.49 -45.92
N VAL A 23 4.72 -5.08 -45.06
CA VAL A 23 4.65 -5.35 -43.61
C VAL A 23 3.47 -4.63 -42.96
N VAL A 24 3.24 -3.36 -43.30
CA VAL A 24 2.12 -2.57 -42.75
C VAL A 24 0.78 -3.15 -43.18
N GLU A 25 0.66 -3.62 -44.42
CA GLU A 25 -0.57 -4.19 -44.95
C GLU A 25 -0.86 -5.59 -44.37
N ALA A 26 0.20 -6.37 -44.06
CA ALA A 26 0.09 -7.64 -43.35
C ALA A 26 -0.38 -7.46 -41.90
N ILE A 27 0.12 -6.44 -41.18
CA ILE A 27 -0.31 -6.12 -39.81
C ILE A 27 -1.77 -5.64 -39.80
N LYS A 28 -2.19 -4.84 -40.79
CA LYS A 28 -3.60 -4.41 -40.91
C LYS A 28 -4.56 -5.57 -41.19
N ARG A 29 -4.15 -6.58 -41.97
CA ARG A 29 -5.00 -7.73 -42.30
C ARG A 29 -5.12 -8.78 -41.20
N ASN A 30 -4.21 -8.80 -40.22
CA ASN A 30 -4.26 -9.79 -39.15
C ASN A 30 -4.07 -9.14 -37.77
N PRO A 31 -5.12 -8.48 -37.22
CA PRO A 31 -5.09 -8.02 -35.86
C PRO A 31 -5.14 -9.27 -34.97
N LEU A 32 -3.97 -9.78 -34.57
CA LEU A 32 -3.84 -10.82 -33.55
C LEU A 32 -4.24 -10.20 -32.20
N ILE A 33 -5.55 -10.04 -32.02
CA ILE A 33 -6.19 -9.76 -30.74
C ILE A 33 -6.01 -11.02 -29.92
N VAL A 34 -4.90 -11.07 -29.18
CA VAL A 34 -4.69 -12.05 -28.11
C VAL A 34 -5.75 -11.76 -27.06
N LYS A 35 -6.86 -12.49 -27.13
CA LYS A 35 -7.90 -12.48 -26.10
C LYS A 35 -7.29 -13.05 -24.82
N PHE A 36 -6.83 -12.16 -23.94
CA PHE A 36 -6.49 -12.53 -22.57
C PHE A 36 -7.76 -13.08 -21.90
N LYS A 37 -7.81 -14.39 -21.74
CA LYS A 37 -8.85 -15.07 -20.99
C LYS A 37 -8.66 -14.64 -19.52
N PRO A 38 -9.65 -14.00 -18.87
CA PRO A 38 -9.51 -13.64 -17.47
C PRO A 38 -9.35 -14.95 -16.68
N TRP A 39 -8.17 -15.12 -16.08
CA TRP A 39 -7.90 -16.22 -15.19
C TRP A 39 -8.85 -16.06 -14.01
N ASN A 40 -9.82 -16.96 -13.90
CA ASN A 40 -10.64 -17.10 -12.70
C ASN A 40 -9.71 -17.35 -11.53
N ILE A 41 -9.41 -16.31 -10.76
CA ILE A 41 -8.80 -16.42 -9.44
C ILE A 41 -9.83 -17.14 -8.58
N LYS A 42 -9.76 -18.47 -8.58
CA LYS A 42 -10.38 -19.30 -7.56
C LYS A 42 -9.89 -18.70 -6.24
N LYS A 43 -10.80 -18.05 -5.50
CA LYS A 43 -10.57 -17.70 -4.09
C LYS A 43 -10.10 -18.99 -3.42
N ILE A 44 -8.80 -19.11 -3.25
CA ILE A 44 -8.22 -20.04 -2.30
C ILE A 44 -8.77 -19.52 -0.97
N LYS A 45 -9.85 -20.15 -0.50
CA LYS A 45 -10.25 -20.03 0.90
C LYS A 45 -9.06 -20.63 1.65
N SER A 46 -8.10 -19.78 2.00
CA SER A 46 -7.07 -20.14 2.96
C SER A 46 -7.81 -20.71 4.15
N LYS A 47 -7.38 -21.89 4.59
CA LYS A 47 -7.73 -22.38 5.92
C LYS A 47 -7.54 -21.20 6.86
N GLN A 48 -8.60 -20.82 7.54
CA GLN A 48 -8.57 -19.83 8.60
C GLN A 48 -7.72 -20.48 9.70
N GLU A 49 -6.40 -20.35 9.59
CA GLU A 49 -5.52 -20.49 10.74
C GLU A 49 -6.07 -19.49 11.76
N ASP A 50 -6.38 -19.99 12.96
CA ASP A 50 -6.89 -19.16 14.05
C ASP A 50 -5.91 -18.02 14.25
N SER A 51 -6.28 -16.84 13.75
CA SER A 51 -5.47 -15.64 13.86
C SER A 51 -5.22 -15.37 15.34
N PRO A 52 -3.99 -15.00 15.74
CA PRO A 52 -3.70 -14.69 17.13
C PRO A 52 -4.73 -13.72 17.72
N LYS A 53 -5.28 -14.06 18.89
CA LYS A 53 -6.34 -13.27 19.55
C LYS A 53 -5.95 -11.79 19.76
N PHE A 54 -4.66 -11.50 19.94
CA PHE A 54 -4.18 -10.13 20.12
C PHE A 54 -4.43 -9.23 18.90
N ILE A 55 -4.72 -9.79 17.71
CA ILE A 55 -5.02 -9.01 16.51
C ILE A 55 -6.34 -8.25 16.66
N GLU A 56 -7.26 -8.72 17.50
CA GLU A 56 -8.49 -8.00 17.84
C GLU A 56 -8.21 -6.79 18.75
N TYR A 57 -7.08 -6.81 19.47
CA TYR A 57 -6.64 -5.71 20.31
C TYR A 57 -6.06 -4.58 19.46
N THR A 58 -6.91 -3.59 19.15
CA THR A 58 -6.61 -2.49 18.22
C THR A 58 -6.88 -1.09 18.81
N LYS A 59 -7.28 -1.05 20.09
CA LYS A 59 -7.65 0.16 20.82
C LYS A 59 -7.30 0.02 22.29
N ASP A 60 -6.78 1.09 22.87
CA ASP A 60 -6.54 1.21 24.32
C ASP A 60 -6.72 2.66 24.78
N VAL A 61 -6.77 2.86 26.10
CA VAL A 61 -6.81 4.18 26.72
C VAL A 61 -5.58 4.37 27.59
N ILE A 62 -4.80 5.42 27.31
CA ILE A 62 -3.55 5.75 28.01
C ILE A 62 -3.62 7.23 28.38
N ASP A 63 -3.45 7.55 29.66
CA ASP A 63 -3.53 8.91 30.21
C ASP A 63 -4.82 9.66 29.80
N GLY A 64 -5.93 8.92 29.73
CA GLY A 64 -7.23 9.45 29.32
C GLY A 64 -7.40 9.66 27.81
N PHE A 65 -6.37 9.42 27.00
CA PHE A 65 -6.43 9.47 25.55
C PHE A 65 -6.69 8.11 24.93
N VAL A 66 -7.50 8.10 23.87
CA VAL A 66 -7.78 6.91 23.10
C VAL A 66 -6.64 6.72 22.10
N PHE A 67 -6.05 5.54 22.07
CA PHE A 67 -5.10 5.13 21.04
C PHE A 67 -5.72 4.07 20.15
N LYS A 68 -5.47 4.17 18.84
CA LYS A 68 -5.93 3.18 17.85
C LYS A 68 -4.78 2.79 16.93
N TRP A 69 -4.80 1.54 16.49
CA TRP A 69 -3.83 1.02 15.54
C TRP A 69 -4.42 -0.12 14.71
N ASN A 70 -3.62 -0.60 13.77
CA ASN A 70 -3.93 -1.75 12.94
C ASN A 70 -2.78 -2.75 13.03
N TRP A 71 -3.08 -4.01 12.74
CA TRP A 71 -2.09 -5.08 12.65
C TRP A 71 -1.78 -5.39 11.20
N VAL A 72 -0.51 -5.65 10.93
CA VAL A 72 -0.07 -6.21 9.65
C VAL A 72 0.79 -7.43 9.89
N SER A 73 0.54 -8.51 9.13
CA SER A 73 1.40 -9.69 9.13
C SER A 73 2.56 -9.45 8.17
N THR A 74 3.77 -9.58 8.68
CA THR A 74 5.02 -9.53 7.90
C THR A 74 5.77 -10.86 8.02
N PRO A 75 6.79 -11.12 7.19
CA PRO A 75 7.65 -12.30 7.36
C PRO A 75 8.33 -12.38 8.74
N ASN A 76 8.50 -11.24 9.41
CA ASN A 76 9.12 -11.15 10.74
C ASN A 76 8.09 -11.26 11.88
N GLY A 77 6.80 -11.38 11.56
CA GLY A 77 5.72 -11.42 12.55
C GLY A 77 4.75 -10.24 12.43
N TRP A 78 3.94 -10.07 13.47
CA TRP A 78 2.87 -9.07 13.50
C TRP A 78 3.39 -7.72 13.97
N GLN A 79 3.09 -6.68 13.19
CA GLN A 79 3.53 -5.32 13.47
C GLN A 79 2.34 -4.38 13.68
N ILE A 80 2.51 -3.44 14.61
CA ILE A 80 1.59 -2.33 14.82
C ILE A 80 1.84 -1.27 13.75
N ILE A 81 0.79 -0.92 13.00
CA ILE A 81 0.81 0.15 12.01
C ILE A 81 -0.31 1.17 12.29
N ASN A 82 -0.18 2.37 11.73
CA ASN A 82 -1.15 3.46 11.89
C ASN A 82 -1.48 3.78 13.36
N PHE A 83 -0.49 3.62 14.25
CA PHE A 83 -0.62 3.91 15.66
C PHE A 83 -0.81 5.41 15.87
N ARG A 84 -1.98 5.79 16.38
CA ARG A 84 -2.40 7.20 16.46
C ARG A 84 -3.19 7.48 17.72
N ILE A 85 -3.04 8.70 18.20
CA ILE A 85 -3.86 9.27 19.26
C ILE A 85 -5.19 9.75 18.68
N CYS A 86 -6.26 9.59 19.45
CA CYS A 86 -7.62 9.95 19.09
C CYS A 86 -8.25 10.77 20.22
N CYS A 87 -9.20 11.63 19.84
CA CYS A 87 -9.95 12.45 20.77
C CYS A 87 -10.71 11.57 21.78
N PRO A 88 -10.56 11.79 23.09
CA PRO A 88 -11.32 11.09 24.13
C PRO A 88 -12.84 11.20 24.00
N ILE A 89 -13.33 12.28 23.39
CA ILE A 89 -14.77 12.59 23.30
C ILE A 89 -15.43 11.93 22.09
N ASP A 90 -14.81 12.05 20.91
CA ASP A 90 -15.42 11.68 19.63
C ASP A 90 -14.59 10.69 18.80
N GLU A 91 -13.47 10.22 19.36
CA GLU A 91 -12.51 9.27 18.77
C GLU A 91 -11.91 9.69 17.42
N THR A 92 -12.05 10.96 17.04
CA THR A 92 -11.44 11.52 15.83
C THR A 92 -9.92 11.48 15.97
N PRO A 93 -9.17 11.01 14.96
CA PRO A 93 -7.70 11.09 14.97
C PRO A 93 -7.24 12.51 15.24
N LEU A 94 -6.32 12.63 16.20
CA LEU A 94 -5.71 13.91 16.55
C LEU A 94 -4.42 14.06 15.73
N VAL A 95 -4.26 15.22 15.09
CA VAL A 95 -3.05 15.59 14.37
C VAL A 95 -2.16 16.35 15.36
N VAL A 96 -0.99 15.80 15.66
CA VAL A 96 0.00 16.45 16.52
C VAL A 96 0.74 17.47 15.68
N GLU A 97 0.27 18.71 15.66
CA GLU A 97 0.91 19.81 14.91
C GLU A 97 2.04 20.48 15.71
N GLU A 98 1.83 20.62 17.02
CA GLU A 98 2.79 21.21 17.95
C GLU A 98 3.02 20.27 19.13
N MET A 99 4.26 20.20 19.62
CA MET A 99 4.54 19.46 20.84
C MET A 99 3.69 20.07 21.98
N PHE A 100 2.84 19.26 22.61
CA PHE A 100 2.03 19.58 23.79
C PHE A 100 0.70 20.32 23.59
N TYR A 101 0.31 20.71 22.38
CA TYR A 101 -1.00 21.29 22.12
C TYR A 101 -1.68 20.64 20.91
N ILE A 102 -2.91 20.17 21.11
CA ILE A 102 -3.72 19.62 20.01
C ILE A 102 -5.17 20.06 20.17
N ARG A 103 -5.75 20.52 19.07
CA ARG A 103 -7.18 20.77 18.96
C ARG A 103 -7.86 19.68 18.13
N CYS A 104 -8.90 19.07 18.68
CA CYS A 104 -9.68 18.10 17.93
C CYS A 104 -10.35 18.78 16.71
N PRO A 105 -10.19 18.25 15.49
CA PRO A 105 -10.78 18.87 14.31
C PRO A 105 -12.31 18.78 14.28
N ARG A 106 -12.90 17.84 15.04
CA ARG A 106 -14.35 17.59 15.07
C ARG A 106 -15.06 18.29 16.22
N CYS A 107 -14.88 17.86 17.47
CA CYS A 107 -15.51 18.52 18.63
C CYS A 107 -14.86 19.84 19.07
N LYS A 108 -13.75 20.26 18.44
CA LYS A 108 -13.03 21.51 18.73
C LYS A 108 -12.42 21.61 20.14
N LYS A 109 -12.51 20.54 20.95
CA LYS A 109 -11.88 20.45 22.27
C LYS A 109 -10.36 20.57 22.14
N GLU A 110 -9.78 21.34 23.03
CA GLU A 110 -8.35 21.56 23.14
C GLU A 110 -7.77 20.66 24.23
N TYR A 111 -6.59 20.12 23.93
CA TYR A 111 -5.83 19.22 24.79
C TYR A 111 -4.43 19.76 24.94
N PHE A 112 -3.96 19.75 26.19
CA PHE A 112 -2.61 20.13 26.57
C PHE A 112 -1.91 18.90 27.15
N ASN A 113 -0.58 18.85 27.05
CA ASN A 113 0.24 17.76 27.61
C ASN A 113 -0.17 16.38 27.09
N THR A 114 -0.36 16.25 25.78
CA THR A 114 -0.72 14.97 25.17
C THR A 114 0.39 13.94 25.39
N PRO A 115 0.03 12.67 25.68
CA PRO A 115 1.00 11.61 25.90
C PRO A 115 1.91 11.42 24.68
N ASP A 116 3.19 11.18 24.96
CA ASP A 116 4.18 10.85 23.93
C ASP A 116 3.80 9.55 23.22
N ILE A 117 3.79 9.59 21.89
CA ILE A 117 3.36 8.47 21.04
C ILE A 117 4.27 7.24 21.24
N ASN A 118 5.57 7.44 21.47
CA ASN A 118 6.51 6.34 21.66
C ASN A 118 6.29 5.64 23.00
N SER A 119 6.11 6.43 24.06
CA SER A 119 5.78 5.95 25.40
C SER A 119 4.47 5.17 25.40
N ALA A 120 3.43 5.70 24.73
CA ALA A 120 2.17 5.00 24.56
C ALA A 120 2.32 3.67 23.78
N ARG A 121 3.17 3.63 22.76
CA ARG A 121 3.44 2.39 21.99
C ARG A 121 4.09 1.32 22.86
N ILE A 122 5.05 1.69 23.70
CA ILE A 122 5.71 0.76 24.65
C ILE A 122 4.67 0.19 25.62
N ILE A 123 3.78 1.02 26.17
CA ILE A 123 2.70 0.57 27.06
C ILE A 123 1.78 -0.42 26.33
N VAL A 124 1.39 -0.15 25.10
CA VAL A 124 0.55 -1.08 24.32
C VAL A 124 1.25 -2.42 24.08
N GLN A 125 2.53 -2.40 23.73
CA GLN A 125 3.32 -3.63 23.54
C GLN A 125 3.40 -4.45 24.84
N ASP A 126 3.71 -3.80 25.96
CA ASP A 126 3.73 -4.43 27.29
C ASP A 126 2.36 -5.01 27.67
N ASN A 127 1.27 -4.28 27.42
CA ASN A 127 -0.10 -4.76 27.64
C ASN A 127 -0.40 -6.03 26.82
N ILE A 128 0.12 -6.12 25.59
CA ILE A 128 -0.08 -7.31 24.77
C ILE A 128 0.71 -8.50 25.27
N VAL A 129 1.97 -8.29 25.68
CA VAL A 129 2.80 -9.33 26.30
C VAL A 129 2.09 -9.86 27.56
N LYS A 130 1.62 -8.97 28.44
CA LYS A 130 0.95 -9.34 29.69
C LYS A 130 -0.37 -10.08 29.50
N ARG A 131 -1.19 -9.65 28.52
CA ARG A 131 -2.54 -10.21 28.32
C ARG A 131 -2.55 -11.47 27.47
N TYR A 132 -1.62 -11.58 26.52
CA TYR A 132 -1.66 -12.62 25.49
C TYR A 132 -0.40 -13.48 25.43
N GLY A 133 0.65 -13.17 26.20
CA GLY A 133 1.92 -13.89 26.15
C GLY A 133 2.63 -13.79 24.80
N ALA A 134 2.30 -12.79 23.98
CA ALA A 134 2.85 -12.63 22.64
C ALA A 134 4.27 -12.07 22.70
N ILE A 135 5.12 -12.50 21.75
CA ILE A 135 6.48 -11.97 21.56
C ILE A 135 6.48 -11.17 20.26
N PHE A 136 6.90 -9.91 20.34
CA PHE A 136 7.06 -9.04 19.17
C PHE A 136 8.50 -9.10 18.67
N VAL A 137 8.68 -8.94 17.35
CA VAL A 137 9.97 -8.85 16.66
C VAL A 137 10.09 -7.48 16.00
#